data_AF-A0A4R0R5J2-F1
#
_entry.id   AF-A0A4R0R5J2-F1
#
_cell.length_a   1.000
_cell.length_b   1.000
_cell.length_c   1.000
_cell.angle_alpha   90.00
_cell.angle_beta   90.00
_cell.angle_gamma   90.00
#
_symmetry.space_group_name_H-M   'P 1'
#
loop_
_entity.id
_entity.type
_entity.pdbx_description
1 polymer ?
#
loop_
_entity_poly.entity_id
_entity_poly.type
_entity_poly.pdbx_seq_one_letter_code
_entity_poly.pdbx_strand_id
1 'polypeptide(L)'
;MQWPPNLFQRLKIPVTMPSDSIRALLLHKAGLDSDATLPKPLESLISRMPSFDFRTFYVRFGQSVLQDCEYCTSYDEFALYALPGPLLEYIRETAVIGLITIRGSHRERWRTYAVVAVVCAAIMEGYTTAVQHVRIPKDGLNVFMLHDNLWICRQLLFLVLPLIVHATRPSPPLAADPNTALLQVQSNLQAAVTRLTSLKYMRGAVMRDPSLRTTSTEWWGKQRAQGETIREDEAVQRMAEKLGYAFVGVDEKGEEAHLKKNARAAVDALKAGLAPPVAVPSPQAG
;
A
#
# COMPACT_ATOMS: atom_id res chain seq x y z
N MET A 1 6.14 -3.87 20.78
CA MET A 1 6.23 -5.23 20.22
C MET A 1 6.32 -6.19 21.38
N GLN A 2 5.28 -6.97 21.63
CA GLN A 2 5.31 -8.00 22.66
C GLN A 2 5.89 -9.26 22.03
N TRP A 3 6.96 -9.79 22.62
CA TRP A 3 7.55 -11.06 22.22
C TRP A 3 6.51 -12.18 22.35
N PRO A 4 6.43 -13.16 21.43
CA PRO A 4 5.48 -14.25 21.56
C PRO A 4 5.69 -14.97 22.91
N PRO A 5 4.63 -15.19 23.70
CA PRO A 5 4.79 -15.78 25.01
C PRO A 5 5.28 -17.22 24.87
N ASN A 6 6.52 -17.48 25.28
CA ASN A 6 7.06 -18.83 25.38
C ASN A 6 7.33 -19.17 26.85
N LEU A 7 6.47 -20.01 27.40
CA LEU A 7 6.54 -20.47 28.79
C LEU A 7 7.90 -21.12 29.10
N PHE A 8 8.37 -22.02 28.23
CA PHE A 8 9.56 -22.83 28.46
C PHE A 8 10.84 -21.99 28.38
N GLN A 9 10.91 -21.07 27.42
CA GLN A 9 12.05 -20.16 27.29
C GLN A 9 12.10 -19.15 28.46
N ARG A 10 10.94 -18.66 28.91
CA ARG A 10 10.86 -17.69 30.02
C ARG A 10 11.17 -18.32 31.37
N LEU A 11 10.71 -19.55 31.61
CA LEU A 11 10.97 -20.29 32.86
C LEU A 11 12.28 -21.09 32.82
N LYS A 12 12.95 -21.16 31.66
CA LYS A 12 14.16 -21.96 31.42
C LYS A 12 13.98 -23.43 31.82
N ILE A 13 12.83 -23.99 31.46
CA ILE A 13 12.48 -25.39 31.72
C ILE A 13 12.47 -26.20 30.42
N PRO A 14 12.78 -27.50 30.48
CA PRO A 14 12.74 -28.35 29.30
C PRO A 14 11.30 -28.59 28.83
N VAL A 15 11.09 -28.69 27.52
CA VAL A 15 9.78 -28.99 26.90
C VAL A 15 9.28 -30.40 27.28
N THR A 16 10.20 -31.28 27.70
CA THR A 16 9.89 -32.65 28.12
C THR A 16 9.34 -32.73 29.55
N MET A 17 9.37 -31.65 30.33
CA MET A 17 8.88 -31.62 31.72
C MET A 17 7.41 -32.09 31.79
N PRO A 18 7.02 -32.92 32.78
CA PRO A 18 5.63 -33.34 32.94
C PRO A 18 4.71 -32.17 33.34
N SER A 19 3.45 -32.22 32.91
CA SER A 19 2.45 -31.16 33.12
C SER A 19 2.26 -30.79 34.59
N ASP A 20 2.31 -31.78 35.48
CA ASP A 20 2.09 -31.58 36.92
C ASP A 20 3.24 -30.78 37.56
N SER A 21 4.47 -31.06 37.15
CA SER A 21 5.64 -30.28 37.59
C SER A 21 5.60 -28.85 37.04
N ILE A 22 5.13 -28.66 35.81
CA ILE A 22 4.95 -27.32 35.23
C ILE A 22 3.90 -26.53 36.03
N ARG A 23 2.77 -27.17 36.38
CA ARG A 23 1.71 -26.56 37.19
C ARG A 23 2.22 -26.18 38.58
N ALA A 24 2.90 -27.11 39.27
CA ALA A 24 3.48 -26.86 40.59
C ALA A 24 4.49 -25.70 40.56
N LEU A 25 5.36 -25.66 39.53
CA LEU A 25 6.33 -24.58 39.36
C LEU A 25 5.67 -23.23 39.12
N LEU A 26 4.57 -23.20 38.35
CA LEU A 26 3.81 -21.98 38.06
C LEU A 26 3.12 -21.44 39.32
N LEU A 27 2.47 -22.30 40.10
CA LEU A 27 1.85 -21.93 41.38
C LEU A 27 2.89 -21.38 42.35
N HIS A 28 4.02 -22.09 42.47
CA HIS A 28 5.13 -21.66 43.33
C HIS A 28 5.70 -20.30 42.90
N LYS A 29 5.89 -20.07 41.60
CA LYS A 29 6.35 -18.79 41.04
C LYS A 29 5.35 -17.64 41.24
N ALA A 30 4.06 -17.96 41.27
CA ALA A 30 3.00 -16.99 41.49
C ALA A 30 2.76 -16.71 42.99
N GLY A 31 3.36 -17.49 43.90
CA GLY A 31 3.15 -17.37 45.34
C GLY A 31 1.76 -17.85 45.79
N LEU A 32 1.13 -18.73 45.01
CA LEU A 32 -0.18 -19.30 45.30
C LEU A 32 -0.03 -20.69 45.92
N ASP A 33 -1.03 -21.10 46.70
CA ASP A 33 -1.12 -22.45 47.27
C ASP A 33 -1.25 -23.51 46.17
N SER A 34 -0.87 -24.76 46.49
CA SER A 34 -0.86 -25.89 45.55
C SER A 34 -2.23 -26.20 44.92
N ASP A 35 -3.33 -25.81 45.58
CA ASP A 35 -4.70 -26.05 45.15
C ASP A 35 -5.37 -24.83 44.50
N ALA A 36 -4.63 -23.73 44.32
CA ALA A 36 -5.19 -22.53 43.71
C ALA A 36 -5.50 -22.73 42.21
N THR A 37 -6.49 -21.97 41.73
CA THR A 37 -6.95 -22.01 40.34
C THR A 37 -6.03 -21.19 39.44
N LEU A 38 -5.65 -21.75 38.29
CA LEU A 38 -4.87 -21.04 37.27
C LEU A 38 -5.83 -20.33 36.30
N PRO A 39 -5.33 -19.32 35.56
CA PRO A 39 -6.12 -18.75 34.46
C PRO A 39 -6.51 -19.84 33.45
N LYS A 40 -7.79 -19.89 33.07
CA LYS A 40 -8.35 -20.83 32.09
C LYS A 40 -7.48 -21.13 30.85
N PRO A 41 -6.90 -20.14 30.13
CA PRO A 41 -6.07 -20.42 28.96
C PRO A 41 -4.77 -21.18 29.31
N LEU A 42 -4.25 -20.97 30.52
CA LEU A 42 -3.06 -21.68 31.00
C LEU A 42 -3.41 -23.10 31.46
N GLU A 43 -4.56 -23.29 32.10
CA GLU A 43 -5.07 -24.63 32.45
C GLU A 43 -5.33 -25.47 31.19
N SER A 44 -5.98 -24.88 30.18
CA SER A 44 -6.22 -25.52 28.88
C SER A 44 -4.91 -25.96 28.22
N LEU A 45 -3.90 -25.08 28.19
CA LEU A 45 -2.56 -25.43 27.69
C LEU A 45 -1.98 -26.63 28.45
N ILE A 46 -1.89 -26.54 29.78
CA ILE A 46 -1.25 -27.56 30.62
C ILE A 46 -1.96 -28.90 30.48
N SER A 47 -3.29 -28.91 30.35
CA SER A 47 -4.08 -30.15 30.17
C SER A 47 -3.78 -30.90 28.87
N ARG A 48 -3.30 -30.20 27.83
CA ARG A 48 -2.98 -30.76 26.50
C ARG A 48 -1.52 -31.19 26.36
N MET A 49 -0.63 -30.59 27.14
CA MET A 49 0.80 -30.90 27.13
C MET A 49 1.24 -32.29 27.62
N PRO A 50 0.41 -33.18 28.21
CA PRO A 50 0.81 -34.56 28.47
C PRO A 50 1.10 -35.35 27.19
N SER A 51 0.43 -35.02 26.08
CA SER A 51 0.63 -35.72 24.81
C SER A 51 1.84 -35.17 24.03
N PHE A 52 2.60 -36.09 23.44
CA PHE A 52 3.80 -35.77 22.65
C PHE A 52 3.49 -34.96 21.39
N ASP A 53 2.34 -35.20 20.78
CA ASP A 53 1.92 -34.50 19.56
C ASP A 53 1.65 -33.02 19.85
N PHE A 54 1.00 -32.72 20.98
CA PHE A 54 0.76 -31.33 21.40
C PHE A 54 2.06 -30.60 21.74
N ARG A 55 3.07 -31.28 22.30
CA ARG A 55 4.40 -30.67 22.50
C ARG A 55 5.07 -30.33 21.17
N THR A 56 4.89 -31.19 20.17
CA THR A 56 5.38 -30.96 18.81
C THR A 56 4.66 -29.79 18.14
N PHE A 57 3.33 -29.71 18.29
CA PHE A 57 2.53 -28.57 17.81
C PHE A 57 2.88 -27.27 18.54
N TYR A 58 3.16 -27.32 19.84
CA TYR A 58 3.61 -26.15 20.61
C TYR A 58 4.89 -25.55 20.04
N VAL A 59 5.89 -26.39 19.74
CA VAL A 59 7.17 -25.94 19.16
C VAL A 59 6.98 -25.34 17.76
N ARG A 60 6.01 -25.88 17.01
CA ARG A 60 5.74 -25.51 15.61
C ARG A 60 4.91 -24.23 15.47
N PHE A 61 3.79 -24.15 16.19
CA PHE A 61 2.79 -23.08 16.06
C PHE A 61 2.82 -22.07 17.21
N GLY A 62 3.54 -22.37 18.28
CA GLY A 62 3.65 -21.50 19.45
C GLY A 62 2.53 -21.69 20.47
N GLN A 63 2.63 -20.92 21.54
CA GLN A 63 1.73 -21.02 22.69
C GLN A 63 0.32 -20.51 22.40
N SER A 64 0.18 -19.37 21.72
CA SER A 64 -1.11 -18.71 21.49
C SER A 64 -2.10 -19.63 20.76
N VAL A 65 -1.64 -20.30 19.70
CA VAL A 65 -2.46 -21.22 18.90
C VAL A 65 -3.01 -22.37 19.75
N LEU A 66 -2.21 -22.92 20.67
CA LEU A 66 -2.64 -24.00 21.54
C LEU A 66 -3.55 -23.54 22.69
N GLN A 67 -3.40 -22.28 23.13
CA GLN A 67 -4.22 -21.67 24.18
C GLN A 67 -5.60 -21.25 23.68
N ASP A 68 -5.64 -20.66 22.49
CA ASP A 68 -6.83 -19.99 21.97
C ASP A 68 -7.73 -20.93 21.16
N CYS A 69 -7.18 -22.00 20.56
CA CYS A 69 -8.00 -22.95 19.80
C CYS A 69 -8.56 -24.09 20.66
N GLU A 70 -9.78 -23.96 21.17
CA GLU A 70 -10.44 -25.02 21.94
C GLU A 70 -10.82 -26.25 21.09
N TYR A 71 -11.17 -26.06 19.81
CA TYR A 71 -11.69 -27.12 18.95
C TYR A 71 -10.63 -27.88 18.13
N CYS A 72 -9.38 -27.42 18.13
CA CYS A 72 -8.31 -28.03 17.34
C CYS A 72 -7.82 -29.33 17.99
N THR A 73 -7.83 -30.41 17.20
CA THR A 73 -7.39 -31.76 17.58
C THR A 73 -6.38 -32.33 16.59
N SER A 74 -6.53 -32.01 15.30
CA SER A 74 -5.67 -32.49 14.23
C SER A 74 -4.65 -31.44 13.81
N TYR A 75 -3.59 -31.89 13.14
CA TYR A 75 -2.54 -31.01 12.61
C TYR A 75 -3.10 -29.94 11.66
N ASP A 76 -4.01 -30.32 10.77
CA ASP A 76 -4.57 -29.44 9.75
C ASP A 76 -5.42 -28.31 10.36
N GLU A 77 -6.15 -28.60 11.44
CA GLU A 77 -6.93 -27.62 12.19
C GLU A 77 -6.02 -26.57 12.84
N PHE A 78 -4.92 -27.01 13.48
CA PHE A 78 -3.93 -26.10 14.05
C PHE A 78 -3.23 -25.26 12.98
N ALA A 79 -2.88 -25.87 11.84
CA ALA A 79 -2.24 -25.16 10.73
C ALA A 79 -3.17 -24.08 10.15
N LEU A 80 -4.45 -24.41 9.95
CA LEU A 80 -5.44 -23.49 9.43
C LEU A 80 -5.70 -22.32 10.40
N TYR A 81 -5.74 -22.60 11.71
CA TYR A 81 -5.90 -21.57 12.74
C TYR A 81 -4.68 -20.65 12.86
N ALA A 82 -3.47 -21.17 12.70
CA ALA A 82 -2.23 -20.40 12.82
C ALA A 82 -1.93 -19.50 11.61
N LEU A 83 -2.45 -19.83 10.43
CA LEU A 83 -2.19 -19.16 9.16
C LEU A 83 -2.63 -17.68 9.05
N PRO A 84 -3.84 -17.26 9.49
CA PRO A 84 -4.33 -15.91 9.26
C PRO A 84 -3.50 -14.81 9.95
N GLY A 85 -2.88 -15.11 11.10
CA GLY A 85 -2.06 -14.13 11.84
C GLY A 85 -0.87 -13.62 11.01
N PRO A 86 0.08 -14.49 10.64
CA PRO A 86 1.21 -14.13 9.77
C PRO A 86 0.77 -13.50 8.44
N LEU A 87 -0.30 -14.02 7.83
CA LEU A 87 -0.79 -13.53 6.53
C LEU A 87 -1.25 -12.07 6.61
N LEU A 88 -1.95 -11.69 7.69
CA LEU A 88 -2.33 -10.29 7.92
C LEU A 88 -1.12 -9.38 8.12
N GLU A 89 -0.07 -9.85 8.80
CA GLU A 89 1.15 -9.07 8.97
C GLU A 89 1.88 -8.85 7.63
N TYR A 90 1.94 -9.87 6.76
CA TYR A 90 2.47 -9.73 5.41
C TYR A 90 1.66 -8.74 4.55
N ILE A 91 0.33 -8.80 4.62
CA ILE A 91 -0.54 -7.83 3.93
C ILE A 91 -0.25 -6.41 4.43
N ARG A 92 -0.17 -6.21 5.75
CA ARG A 92 0.17 -4.91 6.33
C ARG A 92 1.52 -4.40 5.82
N GLU A 93 2.53 -5.25 5.76
CA GLU A 93 3.85 -4.87 5.27
C GLU A 93 3.83 -4.49 3.78
N THR A 94 3.13 -5.26 2.95
CA THR A 94 2.97 -4.90 1.52
C THR A 94 2.29 -3.54 1.34
N ALA A 95 1.35 -3.18 2.23
CA ALA A 95 0.72 -1.85 2.22
C ALA A 95 1.71 -0.74 2.60
N VAL A 96 2.56 -0.97 3.61
CA VAL A 96 3.61 -0.02 4.01
C VAL A 96 4.61 0.20 2.87
N ILE A 97 5.08 -0.87 2.22
CA ILE A 97 5.96 -0.79 1.04
C ILE A 97 5.26 -0.05 -0.10
N GLY A 98 3.98 -0.34 -0.33
CA GLY A 98 3.16 0.35 -1.32
C GLY A 98 3.11 1.86 -1.10
N LEU A 99 2.94 2.29 0.15
CA LEU A 99 2.92 3.70 0.54
C LEU A 99 4.28 4.37 0.32
N ILE A 100 5.38 3.71 0.69
CA ILE A 100 6.75 4.24 0.51
C ILE A 100 7.12 4.36 -0.98
N THR A 101 6.56 3.49 -1.82
CA THR A 101 6.86 3.39 -3.26
C THR A 101 5.79 4.03 -4.16
N ILE A 102 4.96 4.92 -3.62
CA ILE A 102 3.96 5.69 -4.37
C ILE A 102 4.60 6.44 -5.56
N ARG A 103 3.82 6.59 -6.65
CA ARG A 103 4.22 7.35 -7.85
C ARG A 103 4.63 8.77 -7.46
N GLY A 104 5.82 9.19 -7.93
CA GLY A 104 6.45 10.46 -7.54
C GLY A 104 7.60 10.31 -6.53
N SER A 105 7.71 9.15 -5.86
CA SER A 105 8.80 8.85 -4.90
C SER A 105 10.16 8.53 -5.58
N HIS A 106 10.22 8.50 -6.92
CA HIS A 106 11.40 8.06 -7.71
C HIS A 106 11.92 6.65 -7.35
N ARG A 107 11.11 5.85 -6.65
CA ARG A 107 11.42 4.50 -6.15
C ARG A 107 10.48 3.42 -6.70
N GLU A 108 9.71 3.73 -7.73
CA GLU A 108 8.68 2.82 -8.29
C GLU A 108 9.27 1.49 -8.78
N ARG A 109 10.51 1.49 -9.29
CA ARG A 109 11.20 0.27 -9.74
C ARG A 109 11.44 -0.73 -8.60
N TRP A 110 11.70 -0.24 -7.38
CA TRP A 110 11.94 -1.10 -6.22
C TRP A 110 10.67 -1.74 -5.67
N ARG A 111 9.48 -1.20 -6.01
CA ARG A 111 8.18 -1.76 -5.61
C ARG A 111 8.06 -3.23 -6.01
N THR A 112 8.34 -3.55 -7.27
CA THR A 112 8.17 -4.92 -7.77
C THR A 112 9.10 -5.89 -7.04
N TYR A 113 10.36 -5.52 -6.84
CA TYR A 113 11.31 -6.37 -6.11
C TYR A 113 10.96 -6.53 -4.64
N ALA A 114 10.54 -5.45 -3.97
CA ALA A 114 10.13 -5.48 -2.57
C ALA A 114 8.88 -6.34 -2.37
N VAL A 115 7.86 -6.19 -3.22
CA VAL A 115 6.65 -7.02 -3.17
C VAL A 115 6.98 -8.48 -3.45
N VAL A 116 7.79 -8.78 -4.47
CA VAL A 116 8.22 -10.16 -4.76
C VAL A 116 8.98 -10.75 -3.57
N ALA A 117 9.89 -10.00 -2.94
CA ALA A 117 10.63 -10.47 -1.77
C ALA A 117 9.70 -10.81 -0.59
N VAL A 118 8.69 -9.97 -0.32
CA VAL A 118 7.70 -10.22 0.73
C VAL A 118 6.86 -11.45 0.43
N VAL A 119 6.41 -11.61 -0.82
CA VAL A 119 5.64 -12.80 -1.26
C VAL A 119 6.49 -14.07 -1.14
N CYS A 120 7.74 -14.03 -1.59
CA CYS A 120 8.67 -15.16 -1.43
C CYS A 120 8.89 -15.51 0.04
N ALA A 121 9.06 -14.51 0.92
CA ALA A 121 9.20 -14.74 2.35
C ALA A 121 7.96 -15.41 2.96
N ALA A 122 6.75 -14.94 2.60
CA ALA A 122 5.50 -15.55 3.05
C ALA A 122 5.36 -17.01 2.60
N ILE A 123 5.71 -17.32 1.34
CA ILE A 123 5.70 -18.70 0.82
C ILE A 123 6.74 -19.56 1.55
N MET A 124 7.95 -19.04 1.78
CA MET A 124 9.01 -19.76 2.49
C MET A 124 8.62 -20.04 3.96
N GLU A 125 7.99 -19.09 4.63
CA GLU A 125 7.45 -19.29 5.98
C GLU A 125 6.33 -20.35 5.97
N GLY A 126 5.38 -20.26 5.03
CA GLY A 126 4.33 -21.27 4.86
C GLY A 126 4.89 -22.67 4.56
N TYR A 127 5.92 -22.76 3.73
CA TYR A 127 6.56 -24.01 3.38
C TYR A 127 7.33 -24.62 4.55
N THR A 128 8.13 -23.82 5.25
CA THR A 128 8.87 -24.28 6.44
C THR A 128 7.91 -24.71 7.55
N THR A 129 6.84 -23.94 7.80
CA THR A 129 5.78 -24.33 8.74
C THR A 129 4.99 -25.54 8.30
N ALA A 130 4.94 -25.92 7.02
CA ALA A 130 4.23 -27.10 6.53
C ALA A 130 5.10 -28.37 6.46
N VAL A 131 6.39 -28.24 6.14
CA VAL A 131 7.26 -29.40 5.84
C VAL A 131 8.25 -29.71 6.96
N GLN A 132 8.67 -28.73 7.76
CA GLN A 132 9.78 -28.94 8.70
C GLN A 132 9.40 -29.91 9.82
N HIS A 133 10.16 -31.00 9.93
CA HIS A 133 10.03 -31.95 11.03
C HIS A 133 10.63 -31.36 12.31
N VAL A 134 9.78 -31.21 13.33
CA VAL A 134 10.19 -30.79 14.66
C VAL A 134 10.89 -31.96 15.35
N ARG A 135 12.16 -31.79 15.74
CA ARG A 135 12.91 -32.76 16.53
C ARG A 135 13.09 -32.23 17.95
N ILE A 136 12.47 -32.90 18.91
CA ILE A 136 12.64 -32.59 20.34
C ILE A 136 13.80 -33.46 20.86
N PRO A 137 14.92 -32.88 21.31
CA PRO A 137 16.01 -33.62 21.92
C PRO A 137 15.55 -34.29 23.22
N LYS A 138 16.19 -35.40 23.60
CA LYS A 138 15.83 -36.17 24.81
C LYS A 138 15.93 -35.33 26.09
N ASP A 139 16.91 -34.43 26.15
CA ASP A 139 17.11 -33.54 27.29
C ASP A 139 16.04 -32.44 27.37
N GLY A 140 15.30 -32.20 26.28
CA GLY A 140 14.21 -31.20 26.21
C GLY A 140 14.66 -29.74 26.37
N LEU A 141 15.96 -29.50 26.54
CA LEU A 141 16.59 -28.19 26.68
C LEU A 141 17.02 -27.66 25.30
N ASN A 142 17.03 -26.32 25.15
CA ASN A 142 17.47 -25.62 23.93
C ASN A 142 16.78 -26.10 22.65
N VAL A 143 15.48 -26.37 22.72
CA VAL A 143 14.68 -26.75 21.55
C VAL A 143 14.60 -25.57 20.59
N PHE A 144 14.81 -25.82 19.30
CA PHE A 144 14.59 -24.83 18.26
C PHE A 144 13.09 -24.55 18.14
N MET A 145 12.63 -23.49 18.78
CA MET A 145 11.25 -23.00 18.71
C MET A 145 11.00 -22.44 17.30
N LEU A 146 10.43 -23.26 16.42
CA LEU A 146 10.22 -22.89 15.03
C LEU A 146 9.35 -21.63 14.92
N HIS A 147 8.26 -21.58 15.69
CA HIS A 147 7.36 -20.43 15.72
C HIS A 147 8.09 -19.12 16.09
N ASP A 148 8.84 -19.13 17.20
CA ASP A 148 9.51 -17.93 17.70
C ASP A 148 10.59 -17.46 16.71
N ASN A 149 11.35 -18.40 16.13
CA ASN A 149 12.38 -18.07 15.15
C ASN A 149 11.79 -17.51 13.86
N LEU A 150 10.68 -18.06 13.37
CA LEU A 150 9.96 -17.51 12.22
C LEU A 150 9.41 -16.11 12.52
N TRP A 151 8.85 -15.90 13.71
CA TRP A 151 8.38 -14.59 14.16
C TRP A 151 9.53 -13.55 14.19
N ILE A 152 10.70 -13.91 14.73
CA ILE A 152 11.89 -13.05 14.75
C ILE A 152 12.34 -12.73 13.31
N CYS A 153 12.48 -13.75 12.46
CA CYS A 153 12.88 -13.58 11.06
C CYS A 153 11.93 -12.65 10.31
N ARG A 154 10.61 -12.83 10.51
CA ARG A 154 9.57 -12.00 9.92
C ARG A 154 9.65 -10.56 10.40
N GLN A 155 9.76 -10.34 11.70
CA GLN A 155 9.86 -9.00 12.26
C GLN A 155 11.16 -8.28 11.84
N LEU A 156 12.26 -9.03 11.70
CA LEU A 156 13.51 -8.53 11.14
C LEU A 156 13.35 -8.14 9.67
N LEU A 157 12.68 -8.98 8.87
CA LEU A 157 12.39 -8.68 7.47
C LEU A 157 11.54 -7.41 7.33
N PHE A 158 10.48 -7.26 8.12
CA PHE A 158 9.63 -6.06 8.12
C PHE A 158 10.35 -4.79 8.61
N LEU A 159 11.39 -4.94 9.43
CA LEU A 159 12.20 -3.81 9.85
C LEU A 159 13.22 -3.41 8.77
N VAL A 160 13.91 -4.40 8.22
CA VAL A 160 15.05 -4.20 7.33
C VAL A 160 14.61 -3.85 5.92
N LEU A 161 13.53 -4.46 5.41
CA LEU A 161 13.14 -4.32 4.01
C LEU A 161 12.66 -2.90 3.66
N PRO A 162 11.76 -2.24 4.42
CA PRO A 162 11.43 -0.83 4.19
C PRO A 162 12.64 0.09 4.34
N LEU A 163 13.54 -0.21 5.28
CA LEU A 163 14.74 0.59 5.51
C LEU A 163 15.71 0.49 4.33
N ILE A 164 15.89 -0.70 3.74
CA ILE A 164 16.67 -0.89 2.51
C ILE A 164 16.00 -0.15 1.35
N VAL A 165 14.68 -0.31 1.15
CA VAL A 165 13.96 0.40 0.08
C VAL A 165 14.05 1.92 0.27
N HIS A 166 14.08 2.40 1.51
CA HIS A 166 14.25 3.81 1.82
C HIS A 166 15.70 4.30 1.68
N ALA A 167 16.69 3.47 1.97
CA ALA A 167 18.11 3.82 1.89
C ALA A 167 18.66 3.70 0.46
N THR A 168 18.02 2.90 -0.41
CA THR A 168 18.41 2.84 -1.82
C THR A 168 18.21 4.21 -2.48
N ARG A 169 19.22 4.65 -3.22
CA ARG A 169 19.20 5.95 -3.91
C ARG A 169 17.94 6.01 -4.80
N PRO A 170 17.24 7.15 -4.85
CA PRO A 170 16.22 7.38 -5.86
C PRO A 170 16.84 7.02 -7.21
N SER A 171 16.21 6.11 -7.97
CA SER A 171 16.73 5.84 -9.29
C SER A 171 16.68 7.17 -10.04
N PRO A 172 17.79 7.64 -10.66
CA PRO A 172 17.68 8.74 -11.59
C PRO A 172 16.56 8.35 -12.56
N PRO A 173 15.66 9.28 -12.93
CA PRO A 173 14.66 8.97 -13.95
C PRO A 173 15.42 8.29 -15.07
N LEU A 174 15.03 7.04 -15.39
CA LEU A 174 15.68 6.23 -16.41
C LEU A 174 15.88 7.21 -17.56
N ALA A 175 17.14 7.52 -17.90
CA ALA A 175 17.45 8.47 -18.94
C ALA A 175 16.78 7.87 -20.17
N ALA A 176 15.55 8.30 -20.42
CA ALA A 176 14.73 7.81 -21.49
C ALA A 176 15.56 8.23 -22.67
N ASP A 177 16.14 7.24 -23.34
CA ASP A 177 16.87 7.44 -24.57
C ASP A 177 16.02 8.44 -25.36
N PRO A 178 16.50 9.66 -25.64
CA PRO A 178 15.61 10.79 -25.98
C PRO A 178 14.66 10.44 -27.12
N ASN A 179 15.10 9.53 -27.99
CA ASN A 179 14.32 8.89 -29.04
C ASN A 179 13.05 8.19 -28.53
N THR A 180 13.10 7.40 -27.46
CA THR A 180 11.94 6.71 -26.87
C THR A 180 10.93 7.68 -26.26
N ALA A 181 11.39 8.73 -25.57
CA ALA A 181 10.53 9.78 -25.04
C ALA A 181 9.88 10.57 -26.18
N LEU A 182 10.65 10.93 -27.22
CA LEU A 182 10.15 11.60 -28.41
C LEU A 182 9.11 10.75 -29.16
N LEU A 183 9.35 9.44 -29.31
CA LEU A 183 8.38 8.53 -29.92
C LEU A 183 7.06 8.46 -29.13
N GLN A 184 7.13 8.42 -27.80
CA GLN A 184 5.92 8.43 -26.94
C GLN A 184 5.17 9.76 -27.04
N VAL A 185 5.88 10.89 -27.03
CA VAL A 185 5.28 12.21 -27.20
C VAL A 185 4.66 12.35 -28.59
N GLN A 186 5.34 11.86 -29.63
CA GLN A 186 4.83 11.85 -30.99
C GLN A 186 3.57 11.01 -31.11
N SER A 187 3.53 9.80 -30.54
CA SER A 187 2.33 8.96 -30.57
C SER A 187 1.16 9.60 -29.83
N ASN A 188 1.43 10.24 -28.68
CA ASN A 188 0.41 10.95 -27.91
C ASN A 188 -0.11 12.17 -28.67
N LEU A 189 0.77 12.92 -29.33
CA LEU A 189 0.42 14.07 -30.15
C LEU A 189 -0.40 13.65 -31.38
N GLN A 190 -0.01 12.56 -32.06
CA GLN A 190 -0.76 12.00 -33.19
C GLN A 190 -2.16 11.56 -32.78
N ALA A 191 -2.29 10.90 -31.62
CA ALA A 191 -3.59 10.51 -31.06
C ALA A 191 -4.43 11.75 -30.72
N ALA A 192 -3.84 12.78 -30.13
CA ALA A 192 -4.53 14.03 -29.81
C ALA A 192 -5.01 14.77 -31.07
N VAL A 193 -4.14 14.89 -32.08
CA VAL A 193 -4.49 15.52 -33.37
C VAL A 193 -5.65 14.77 -34.04
N THR A 194 -5.60 13.44 -34.07
CA THR A 194 -6.66 12.61 -34.65
C THR A 194 -8.00 12.77 -33.90
N ARG A 195 -7.96 12.91 -32.58
CA ARG A 195 -9.17 13.19 -31.78
C ARG A 195 -9.70 14.59 -32.01
N LEU A 196 -8.83 15.59 -32.16
CA LEU A 196 -9.25 16.96 -32.44
C LEU A 196 -9.85 17.10 -33.85
N THR A 197 -9.27 16.44 -34.84
CA THR A 197 -9.83 16.41 -36.19
C THR A 197 -11.18 15.70 -36.20
N SER A 198 -11.31 14.54 -35.53
CA SER A 198 -12.60 13.85 -35.44
C SER A 198 -13.65 14.70 -34.72
N LEU A 199 -13.31 15.38 -33.62
CA LEU A 199 -14.20 16.34 -32.94
C LEU A 199 -14.62 17.50 -33.85
N LYS A 200 -13.69 18.05 -34.64
CA LYS A 200 -13.99 19.11 -35.61
C LYS A 200 -14.99 18.63 -36.66
N TYR A 201 -14.79 17.43 -37.23
CA TYR A 201 -15.69 16.87 -38.23
C TYR A 201 -17.05 16.50 -37.63
N MET A 202 -17.09 15.90 -36.43
CA MET A 202 -18.33 15.60 -35.72
C MET A 202 -19.13 16.86 -35.44
N ARG A 203 -18.49 17.93 -34.95
CA ARG A 203 -19.14 19.23 -34.77
C ARG A 203 -19.71 19.78 -36.08
N GLY A 204 -18.93 19.68 -37.17
CA GLY A 204 -19.41 20.07 -38.50
C GLY A 204 -20.60 19.25 -38.99
N ALA A 205 -20.62 17.94 -38.72
CA ALA A 205 -21.71 17.05 -39.09
C ALA A 205 -22.99 17.34 -38.28
N VAL A 206 -22.88 17.53 -36.96
CA VAL A 206 -23.99 17.90 -36.07
C VAL A 206 -24.64 19.21 -36.53
N MET A 207 -23.85 20.20 -36.97
CA MET A 207 -24.38 21.49 -37.43
C MET A 207 -25.04 21.43 -38.82
N ARG A 208 -24.82 20.35 -39.59
CA ARG A 208 -25.44 20.16 -40.92
C ARG A 208 -26.81 19.48 -40.85
N ASP A 209 -27.03 18.60 -39.87
CA ASP A 209 -28.33 17.98 -39.64
C ASP A 209 -29.25 18.95 -38.87
N PRO A 210 -30.42 19.33 -39.41
CA PRO A 210 -31.33 20.25 -38.74
C PRO A 210 -31.81 19.75 -37.38
N SER A 211 -32.00 18.45 -37.19
CA SER A 211 -32.51 17.86 -35.94
C SER A 211 -31.48 17.83 -34.81
N LEU A 212 -30.22 17.49 -35.13
CA LEU A 212 -29.11 17.49 -34.18
C LEU A 212 -28.64 18.92 -33.87
N ARG A 213 -28.74 19.83 -34.84
CA ARG A 213 -28.44 21.25 -34.62
C ARG A 213 -29.39 21.87 -33.61
N THR A 214 -30.70 21.68 -33.73
CA THR A 214 -31.68 22.28 -32.80
C THR A 214 -31.47 21.76 -31.38
N THR A 215 -31.35 20.44 -31.21
CA THR A 215 -31.07 19.83 -29.89
C THR A 215 -29.74 20.30 -29.29
N SER A 216 -28.69 20.44 -30.10
CA SER A 216 -27.41 21.00 -29.65
C SER A 216 -27.56 22.45 -29.20
N THR A 217 -28.24 23.30 -29.98
CA THR A 217 -28.47 24.72 -29.62
C THR A 217 -29.33 24.86 -28.38
N GLU A 218 -30.36 24.04 -28.20
CA GLU A 218 -31.19 24.03 -27.00
C GLU A 218 -30.39 23.62 -25.77
N TRP A 219 -29.57 22.57 -25.88
CA TRP A 219 -28.71 22.12 -24.79
C TRP A 219 -27.70 23.19 -24.38
N TRP A 220 -26.98 23.78 -25.35
CA TRP A 220 -26.05 24.88 -25.09
C TRP A 220 -26.75 26.12 -24.55
N GLY A 221 -27.98 26.41 -25.00
CA GLY A 221 -28.81 27.49 -24.47
C GLY A 221 -29.16 27.27 -23.00
N LYS A 222 -29.60 26.05 -22.63
CA LYS A 222 -29.85 25.66 -21.23
C LYS A 222 -28.61 25.79 -20.36
N GLN A 223 -27.46 25.30 -20.85
CA GLN A 223 -26.18 25.41 -20.13
C GLN A 223 -25.74 26.87 -19.96
N ARG A 224 -25.96 27.71 -20.97
CA ARG A 224 -25.66 29.14 -20.88
C ARG A 224 -26.51 29.81 -19.82
N ALA A 225 -27.83 29.57 -19.83
CA ALA A 225 -28.74 30.12 -18.82
C ALA A 225 -28.38 29.68 -17.41
N GLN A 226 -28.11 28.38 -17.20
CA GLN A 226 -27.63 27.87 -15.91
C GLN A 226 -26.31 28.52 -15.49
N GLY A 227 -25.36 28.66 -16.42
CA GLY A 227 -24.09 29.33 -16.17
C GLY A 227 -24.23 30.82 -15.84
N GLU A 228 -25.19 31.51 -16.45
CA GLU A 228 -25.53 32.90 -16.14
C GLU A 228 -26.13 33.01 -14.73
N THR A 229 -27.10 32.15 -14.38
CA THR A 229 -27.66 32.10 -13.01
C THR A 229 -26.59 31.85 -11.94
N ILE A 230 -25.67 30.91 -12.19
CA ILE A 230 -24.56 30.61 -11.25
C ILE A 230 -23.59 31.78 -11.13
N ARG A 231 -23.37 32.53 -12.21
CA ARG A 231 -22.48 33.71 -12.19
C ARG A 231 -23.12 34.92 -11.52
N GLU A 232 -24.44 35.04 -11.56
CA GLU A 232 -25.21 36.10 -10.91
C GLU A 232 -25.42 35.86 -9.41
N ASP A 233 -25.21 34.63 -8.93
CA ASP A 233 -25.30 34.29 -7.51
C ASP A 233 -24.20 34.99 -6.68
N GLU A 234 -24.62 35.85 -5.75
CA GLU A 234 -23.72 36.59 -4.85
C GLU A 234 -22.83 35.66 -4.02
N ALA A 235 -23.32 34.49 -3.62
CA ALA A 235 -22.54 33.55 -2.80
C ALA A 235 -21.35 32.99 -3.61
N VAL A 236 -21.57 32.71 -4.90
CA VAL A 236 -20.54 32.22 -5.83
C VAL A 236 -19.54 33.32 -6.13
N GLN A 237 -19.99 34.56 -6.34
CA GLN A 237 -19.11 35.70 -6.55
C GLN A 237 -18.19 35.96 -5.36
N ARG A 238 -18.74 35.98 -4.14
CA ARG A 238 -17.97 36.15 -2.89
C ARG A 238 -16.95 35.03 -2.69
N MET A 239 -17.30 33.79 -3.05
CA MET A 239 -16.38 32.66 -2.96
C MET A 239 -15.29 32.71 -4.04
N ALA A 240 -15.64 33.11 -5.26
CA ALA A 240 -14.69 33.30 -6.35
C ALA A 240 -13.69 34.43 -6.03
N GLU A 241 -14.15 35.52 -5.43
CA GLU A 241 -13.30 36.62 -4.96
C GLU A 241 -12.32 36.17 -3.87
N LYS A 242 -12.79 35.43 -2.87
CA LYS A 242 -11.93 34.83 -1.83
C LYS A 242 -10.86 33.90 -2.39
N LEU A 243 -11.15 33.24 -3.52
CA LEU A 243 -10.23 32.33 -4.21
C LEU A 243 -9.40 33.03 -5.31
N GLY A 244 -9.55 34.34 -5.52
CA GLY A 244 -8.80 35.10 -6.52
C GLY A 244 -9.25 34.88 -7.98
N TYR A 245 -10.48 34.39 -8.17
CA TYR A 245 -11.12 34.07 -9.45
C TYR A 245 -12.32 34.98 -9.76
N ALA A 246 -12.29 36.25 -9.35
CA ALA A 246 -13.39 37.20 -9.56
C ALA A 246 -13.80 37.30 -11.05
N PHE A 247 -15.11 37.19 -11.31
CA PHE A 247 -15.70 37.12 -12.66
C PHE A 247 -16.08 38.50 -13.24
N VAL A 248 -16.40 39.45 -12.36
CA VAL A 248 -16.85 40.81 -12.69
C VAL A 248 -16.05 41.77 -11.84
N GLY A 249 -15.61 42.87 -12.45
CA GLY A 249 -14.88 43.93 -11.76
C GLY A 249 -13.58 44.25 -12.46
N VAL A 250 -13.53 45.45 -13.02
CA VAL A 250 -12.30 46.24 -12.94
C VAL A 250 -12.10 46.46 -11.45
N ASP A 251 -10.91 46.16 -10.90
CA ASP A 251 -10.63 46.46 -9.49
C ASP A 251 -10.93 47.96 -9.22
N GLU A 252 -11.20 48.37 -7.99
CA GLU A 252 -11.39 49.80 -7.62
C GLU A 252 -10.23 50.73 -8.10
N LYS A 253 -9.12 50.13 -8.58
CA LYS A 253 -7.93 50.77 -9.15
C LYS A 253 -7.84 50.79 -10.69
N GLY A 254 -8.83 50.29 -11.44
CA GLY A 254 -8.78 50.30 -12.90
C GLY A 254 -8.10 49.07 -13.55
N GLU A 255 -7.75 48.04 -12.78
CA GLU A 255 -7.01 46.87 -13.30
C GLU A 255 -7.93 45.74 -13.80
N GLU A 256 -7.53 45.04 -14.87
CA GLU A 256 -8.28 43.92 -15.44
C GLU A 256 -8.34 42.73 -14.45
N ALA A 257 -9.53 42.15 -14.26
CA ALA A 257 -9.75 40.96 -13.43
C ALA A 257 -8.67 39.86 -13.61
N HIS A 258 -8.14 39.37 -12.50
CA HIS A 258 -7.03 38.42 -12.41
C HIS A 258 -7.19 37.16 -13.30
N LEU A 259 -8.43 36.68 -13.46
CA LEU A 259 -8.74 35.54 -14.33
C LEU A 259 -8.45 35.84 -15.82
N LYS A 260 -8.78 37.04 -16.31
CA LYS A 260 -8.51 37.44 -17.70
C LYS A 260 -7.02 37.55 -17.96
N LYS A 261 -6.26 38.07 -16.99
CA LYS A 261 -4.80 38.15 -17.05
C LYS A 261 -4.17 36.76 -17.13
N ASN A 262 -4.60 35.84 -16.27
CA ASN A 262 -4.09 34.46 -16.27
C ASN A 262 -4.49 33.68 -17.53
N ALA A 263 -5.72 33.87 -18.03
CA ALA A 263 -6.17 33.27 -19.27
C ALA A 263 -5.38 33.79 -20.47
N ARG A 264 -5.12 35.11 -20.55
CA ARG A 264 -4.27 35.70 -21.60
C ARG A 264 -2.84 35.15 -21.51
N ALA A 265 -2.25 35.14 -20.31
CA ALA A 265 -0.92 34.60 -20.10
C ALA A 265 -0.80 33.12 -20.51
N ALA A 266 -1.81 32.30 -20.20
CA ALA A 266 -1.85 30.90 -20.62
C ALA A 266 -1.98 30.73 -22.14
N VAL A 267 -2.80 31.55 -22.79
CA VAL A 267 -2.95 31.56 -24.26
C VAL A 267 -1.65 32.00 -24.93
N ASP A 268 -0.98 33.02 -24.41
CA ASP A 268 0.27 33.53 -24.96
C ASP A 268 1.43 32.55 -24.74
N ALA A 269 1.46 31.84 -23.61
CA ALA A 269 2.39 30.74 -23.38
C ALA A 269 2.17 29.58 -24.36
N LEU A 270 0.91 29.23 -24.65
CA LEU A 270 0.58 28.22 -25.66
C LEU A 270 1.00 28.65 -27.06
N LYS A 271 0.77 29.92 -27.44
CA LYS A 271 1.23 30.46 -28.72
C LYS A 271 2.75 30.42 -28.85
N ALA A 272 3.48 30.78 -27.79
CA ALA A 272 4.93 30.73 -27.76
C ALA A 272 5.48 29.30 -27.92
N GLY A 273 4.83 28.30 -27.31
CA GLY A 273 5.19 26.89 -27.46
C GLY A 273 4.84 26.28 -28.83
N LEU A 274 3.95 26.91 -29.60
CA LEU A 274 3.53 26.48 -30.95
C LEU A 274 4.30 27.19 -32.08
N ALA A 275 5.13 28.19 -31.77
CA ALA A 275 5.95 28.86 -32.77
C ALA A 275 7.11 27.93 -33.21
N PRO A 276 7.32 27.72 -34.52
CA PRO A 276 8.48 26.95 -35.00
C PRO A 276 9.78 27.66 -34.60
N PRO A 277 10.86 26.93 -34.29
CA PRO A 277 12.14 27.55 -33.98
C PRO A 277 12.59 28.39 -35.20
N VAL A 278 12.87 29.67 -34.95
CA VAL A 278 13.44 30.58 -35.94
C VAL A 278 14.77 29.97 -36.40
N ALA A 279 14.87 29.65 -37.69
CA ALA A 279 16.10 29.13 -38.28
C ALA A 279 17.21 30.15 -38.09
N VAL A 280 18.24 29.78 -37.32
CA VAL A 280 19.48 30.54 -37.20
C VAL A 280 20.17 30.50 -38.57
N PRO A 281 20.40 31.64 -39.25
CA PRO A 281 21.11 31.62 -40.51
C PRO A 281 22.54 31.13 -40.28
N SER A 282 22.92 30.09 -41.02
CA SER A 282 24.28 29.54 -41.03
C SER A 282 25.28 30.64 -41.39
N PRO A 283 26.42 30.75 -40.66
CA PRO A 283 27.47 31.68 -41.03
C PRO A 283 28.00 31.30 -42.42
N GLN A 284 27.98 32.26 -43.34
CA GLN A 284 28.61 32.12 -44.65
C GLN A 284 30.10 31.86 -44.43
N ALA A 285 30.56 30.65 -44.77
CA ALA A 285 31.97 30.35 -44.92
C ALA A 285 32.46 31.12 -46.17
N GLY A 286 33.48 31.94 -45.98
CA GLY A 286 34.18 32.66 -47.06
C GLY A 286 34.98 31.74 -47.97
#